data_AF-A0A963FEL2-F1
#
_entry.id   AF-A0A963FEL2-F1
#
_cell.length_a   1.000
_cell.length_b   1.000
_cell.length_c   1.000
_cell.angle_alpha   90.00
_cell.angle_beta   90.00
_cell.angle_gamma   90.00
#
_symmetry.space_group_name_H-M   'P 1'
#
loop_
_entity.id
_entity.type
_entity.pdbx_description
1 polymer ?
#
loop_
_entity_poly.entity_id
_entity_poly.type
_entity_poly.pdbx_seq_one_letter_code
_entity_poly.pdbx_strand_id
1 'polypeptide(L)'
;MIDWNQICKQICEYTGEPLQPLHTRPIGGGCINSCFYLGDGKREYFVKINADRLLAMFECEAAGLKQIADTQTVRAPRPVCFGVANRHAYLVLEYIALAGASNSTLAGQQLAA
;
A
#
# COMPACT_ATOMS: atom_id res chain seq x y z
N MET A 1 -2.26 15.17 12.47
CA MET A 1 -2.62 15.22 11.04
C MET A 1 -1.60 14.42 10.25
N ILE A 2 -2.02 13.73 9.19
CA ILE A 2 -1.13 12.94 8.32
C ILE A 2 -0.32 13.91 7.44
N ASP A 3 1.00 13.71 7.37
CA ASP A 3 1.88 14.52 6.52
C ASP A 3 1.98 13.92 5.11
N TRP A 4 1.00 14.26 4.28
CA TRP A 4 0.94 13.78 2.88
C TRP A 4 2.09 14.29 2.03
N ASN A 5 2.64 15.47 2.32
CA ASN A 5 3.75 16.03 1.56
C ASN A 5 5.01 15.18 1.74
N GLN A 6 5.30 14.76 2.98
CA GLN A 6 6.42 13.87 3.26
C GLN A 6 6.24 12.50 2.58
N ILE A 7 5.04 11.90 2.67
CA ILE A 7 4.76 10.61 2.03
C ILE A 7 4.93 10.71 0.50
N CYS A 8 4.41 11.76 -0.14
CA CYS A 8 4.56 11.97 -1.58
C CYS A 8 6.03 12.13 -1.97
N LYS A 9 6.81 12.89 -1.20
CA LYS A 9 8.25 13.03 -1.43
C LYS A 9 8.94 11.66 -1.44
N GLN A 10 8.61 10.79 -0.49
CA GLN A 10 9.18 9.44 -0.40
C GLN A 10 8.76 8.56 -1.58
N ILE A 11 7.53 8.68 -2.08
CA ILE A 11 7.09 7.97 -3.29
C ILE A 11 7.85 8.50 -4.51
N CYS A 12 8.02 9.81 -4.66
CA CYS A 12 8.79 10.40 -5.76
C CYS A 12 10.26 9.93 -5.73
N GLU A 13 10.89 9.88 -4.56
CA GLU A 13 12.25 9.37 -4.38
C GLU A 13 12.38 7.90 -4.77
N TYR A 14 11.40 7.08 -4.39
CA TYR A 14 11.39 5.65 -4.73
C TYR A 14 11.11 5.39 -6.22
N THR A 15 10.17 6.12 -6.80
CA THR A 15 9.72 5.91 -8.20
C THR A 15 10.56 6.66 -9.23
N GLY A 16 11.33 7.67 -8.81
CA GLY A 16 12.06 8.56 -9.71
C GLY A 16 11.16 9.55 -10.48
N GLU A 17 9.87 9.62 -10.15
CA GLU A 17 8.87 10.35 -10.91
C GLU A 17 8.02 11.27 -10.02
N PRO A 18 7.80 12.53 -10.40
CA PRO A 18 7.05 13.50 -9.58
C PRO A 18 5.55 13.17 -9.51
N LEU A 19 4.92 13.37 -8.35
CA LEU A 19 3.46 13.19 -8.13
C LEU A 19 2.73 14.54 -8.07
N GLN A 20 1.98 14.94 -9.11
CA GLN A 20 1.07 16.11 -9.08
C GLN A 20 -0.04 16.03 -10.15
N PRO A 21 -1.31 16.43 -9.86
CA PRO A 21 -1.90 16.83 -8.58
C PRO A 21 -2.47 15.64 -7.78
N LEU A 22 -2.47 15.75 -6.45
CA LEU A 22 -2.78 14.66 -5.53
C LEU A 22 -4.28 14.57 -5.19
N HIS A 23 -4.87 13.38 -5.33
CA HIS A 23 -6.19 13.06 -4.79
C HIS A 23 -6.06 12.00 -3.69
N THR A 24 -6.45 12.38 -2.47
CA THR A 24 -6.56 11.45 -1.34
C THR A 24 -8.01 11.25 -0.95
N ARG A 25 -8.41 10.00 -0.67
CA ARG A 25 -9.70 9.71 -0.04
C ARG A 25 -9.56 8.55 0.94
N PRO A 26 -10.26 8.57 2.08
CA PRO A 26 -10.29 7.40 2.96
C PRO A 26 -10.92 6.21 2.23
N ILE A 27 -10.39 5.02 2.46
CA ILE A 27 -11.00 3.75 2.04
C ILE A 27 -11.50 3.05 3.29
N GLY A 28 -12.80 2.73 3.31
CA GLY A 28 -13.44 2.07 4.44
C GLY A 28 -13.09 0.57 4.56
N GLY A 29 -13.09 0.07 5.80
CA GLY A 29 -12.88 -1.34 6.15
C GLY A 29 -12.47 -1.46 7.62
N GLY A 30 -12.94 -2.49 8.32
CA GLY A 30 -12.68 -2.75 9.75
C GLY A 30 -11.23 -3.16 10.04
N CYS A 31 -10.29 -2.27 9.75
CA CYS A 31 -8.86 -2.52 9.86
C CYS A 31 -8.28 -1.80 11.08
N ILE A 32 -7.24 -2.40 11.68
CA ILE A 32 -6.43 -1.79 12.76
C ILE A 32 -5.74 -0.50 12.27
N ASN A 33 -5.58 -0.34 10.96
CA ASN A 33 -4.94 0.79 10.31
C ASN A 33 -5.97 1.73 9.66
N SER A 34 -5.66 3.03 9.64
CA SER A 34 -6.38 3.96 8.78
C SER A 34 -5.88 3.80 7.34
N CYS A 35 -6.80 3.64 6.39
CA CYS A 35 -6.48 3.32 5.00
C CYS A 35 -6.94 4.42 4.06
N PHE A 36 -6.11 4.74 3.06
CA PHE A 36 -6.35 5.81 2.11
C PHE A 36 -6.01 5.36 0.69
N TYR A 37 -6.81 5.83 -0.26
CA TYR A 37 -6.42 5.94 -1.66
C TYR A 37 -5.56 7.19 -1.80
N LEU A 38 -4.51 7.09 -2.61
CA LEU A 38 -3.65 8.19 -3.02
C LEU A 38 -3.41 8.07 -4.52
N GLY A 39 -3.80 9.07 -5.32
CA GLY A 39 -3.57 9.04 -6.77
C GLY A 39 -3.16 10.39 -7.33
N ASP A 40 -2.50 10.38 -8.49
CA ASP A 40 -2.15 11.57 -9.27
C ASP A 40 -2.84 11.61 -10.65
N GLY A 41 -3.79 10.70 -10.88
CA GLY A 41 -4.47 10.51 -12.18
C GLY A 41 -3.72 9.59 -13.15
N LYS A 42 -2.45 9.24 -12.88
CA LYS A 42 -1.68 8.26 -13.66
C LYS A 42 -1.33 7.02 -12.85
N ARG A 43 -1.01 7.22 -11.56
CA ARG A 43 -0.57 6.21 -10.62
C ARG A 43 -1.48 6.25 -9.41
N GLU A 44 -1.74 5.08 -8.88
CA GLU A 44 -2.66 4.86 -7.77
C GLU A 44 -1.98 4.02 -6.70
N TYR A 45 -2.11 4.46 -5.46
CA TYR A 45 -1.51 3.83 -4.30
C TYR A 45 -2.55 3.60 -3.21
N PHE A 46 -2.33 2.52 -2.47
CA PHE A 46 -3.02 2.23 -1.23
C PHE A 46 -2.09 2.56 -0.07
N VAL A 47 -2.51 3.45 0.82
CA VAL A 47 -1.69 3.91 1.95
C VAL A 47 -2.33 3.47 3.25
N LYS A 48 -1.57 2.68 4.04
CA LYS A 48 -1.91 2.35 5.42
C LYS A 48 -1.20 3.30 6.37
N ILE A 49 -1.91 3.75 7.39
CA ILE A 49 -1.44 4.69 8.41
C ILE A 49 -1.73 4.13 9.80
N ASN A 50 -0.75 4.22 10.69
CA ASN A 50 -0.90 3.93 12.12
C ASN A 50 0.06 4.79 12.98
N ALA A 51 0.07 4.58 14.29
CA ALA A 51 1.03 5.22 15.20
C ALA A 51 2.48 4.87 14.81
N ASP A 52 3.38 5.84 14.96
CA ASP A 52 4.83 5.71 14.72
C ASP A 52 5.49 4.43 15.30
N ARG A 53 5.13 4.05 16.53
CA ARG A 53 5.63 2.85 17.23
C ARG A 53 5.33 1.52 16.51
N LEU A 54 4.43 1.54 15.52
CA LEU A 54 4.06 0.38 14.72
C LEU A 54 4.80 0.33 13.37
N LEU A 55 5.87 1.10 13.18
CA LEU A 55 6.71 1.02 11.98
C LEU A 55 7.17 -0.42 11.68
N ALA A 56 7.68 -1.13 12.70
CA ALA A 56 8.14 -2.52 12.53
C ALA A 56 7.04 -3.47 12.02
N MET A 57 5.76 -3.20 12.34
CA MET A 57 4.63 -3.95 11.79
C MET A 57 4.51 -3.76 10.28
N PHE A 58 4.69 -2.52 9.79
CA PHE A 58 4.67 -2.23 8.36
C PHE A 58 5.91 -2.73 7.62
N GLU A 59 7.09 -2.74 8.26
CA GLU A 59 8.30 -3.36 7.71
C GLU A 59 8.09 -4.86 7.46
N CYS A 60 7.57 -5.56 8.46
CA CYS A 60 7.22 -6.99 8.34
C CYS A 60 6.17 -7.24 7.26
N GLU A 61 5.12 -6.40 7.20
CA GLU A 61 4.09 -6.52 6.18
C GLU A 61 4.66 -6.30 4.77
N ALA A 62 5.49 -5.27 4.56
CA ALA A 62 6.14 -5.02 3.29
C ALA A 62 7.03 -6.18 2.86
N ALA A 63 7.83 -6.74 3.77
CA ALA A 63 8.68 -7.90 3.50
C ALA A 63 7.85 -9.13 3.08
N GLY A 64 6.77 -9.44 3.82
CA GLY A 64 5.90 -10.57 3.49
C GLY A 64 5.18 -10.40 2.15
N LEU A 65 4.63 -9.21 1.89
CA LEU A 65 3.97 -8.91 0.59
C LEU A 65 4.95 -9.00 -0.57
N LYS A 66 6.19 -8.52 -0.38
CA LYS A 66 7.24 -8.66 -1.39
C LYS A 66 7.53 -10.14 -1.68
N GLN A 67 7.73 -10.96 -0.63
CA GLN A 67 7.99 -12.38 -0.80
C GLN A 67 6.85 -13.09 -1.56
N ILE A 68 5.60 -12.80 -1.21
CA ILE A 68 4.43 -13.35 -1.90
C ILE A 68 4.38 -12.87 -3.36
N ALA A 69 4.62 -11.58 -3.63
CA ALA A 69 4.63 -11.08 -5.00
C ALA A 69 5.74 -11.71 -5.85
N ASP A 70 6.89 -12.02 -5.24
CA ASP A 70 8.05 -12.62 -5.90
C ASP A 70 7.83 -14.11 -6.23
N THR A 71 6.88 -14.82 -5.58
CA THR A 71 6.52 -16.20 -5.98
C THR A 71 5.79 -16.27 -7.32
N GLN A 72 5.16 -15.16 -7.74
CA GLN A 72 4.31 -15.10 -8.92
C GLN A 72 3.13 -16.10 -8.92
N THR A 73 2.69 -16.56 -7.74
CA THR A 73 1.59 -17.53 -7.60
C THR A 73 0.26 -16.84 -7.33
N VAL A 74 0.11 -16.23 -6.16
CA VAL A 74 -1.10 -15.48 -5.76
C VAL A 74 -0.88 -13.98 -5.89
N ARG A 75 -1.91 -13.27 -6.33
CA ARG A 75 -1.83 -11.82 -6.50
C ARG A 75 -1.73 -11.12 -5.14
N ALA A 76 -0.60 -10.48 -4.89
CA ALA A 76 -0.39 -9.54 -3.78
C ALA A 76 -0.06 -8.13 -4.30
N PRO A 77 -0.42 -7.06 -3.57
CA PRO A 77 0.02 -5.70 -3.89
C PRO A 77 1.52 -5.55 -3.65
N ARG A 78 2.21 -4.88 -4.58
CA ARG A 78 3.65 -4.61 -4.42
C ARG A 78 3.89 -3.47 -3.41
N PRO A 79 4.81 -3.65 -2.45
CA PRO A 79 5.27 -2.54 -1.62
C PRO A 79 6.01 -1.49 -2.45
N VAL A 80 5.73 -0.22 -2.17
CA VAL A 80 6.42 0.93 -2.78
C VAL A 80 7.42 1.50 -1.77
N CYS A 81 6.94 2.01 -0.64
CA CYS A 81 7.79 2.49 0.44
C CYS A 81 7.03 2.47 1.77
N PHE A 82 7.77 2.56 2.87
CA PHE A 82 7.23 2.67 4.22
C PHE A 82 8.13 3.59 5.03
N GLY A 83 7.64 4.09 6.17
CA GLY A 83 8.42 4.98 7.02
C GLY A 83 7.57 5.66 8.08
N VAL A 84 8.15 6.69 8.70
CA VAL A 84 7.45 7.55 9.64
C VAL A 84 7.36 8.96 9.06
N ALA A 85 6.13 9.48 9.01
CA ALA A 85 5.84 10.85 8.64
C ALA A 85 5.18 11.57 9.81
N ASN A 86 5.86 12.59 10.33
CA ASN A 86 5.51 13.25 11.59
C ASN A 86 5.38 12.25 12.75
N ARG A 87 4.15 11.93 13.20
CA ARG A 87 3.85 10.97 14.30
C ARG A 87 3.12 9.70 13.83
N HIS A 88 3.14 9.44 12.53
CA HIS A 88 2.46 8.28 11.96
C HIS A 88 3.44 7.40 11.20
N ALA A 89 3.40 6.10 11.47
CA ALA A 89 3.98 5.11 10.59
C ALA A 89 3.07 4.94 9.37
N TYR A 90 3.66 4.68 8.21
CA TYR A 90 2.93 4.44 6.97
C TYR A 90 3.52 3.29 6.15
N LEU A 91 2.66 2.69 5.33
CA LEU A 91 3.02 1.76 4.27
C LEU A 91 2.28 2.14 3.01
N VAL A 92 3.03 2.41 1.94
CA VAL A 92 2.53 2.66 0.59
C VAL A 92 2.64 1.40 -0.24
N LEU A 93 1.51 0.97 -0.78
CA LEU A 93 1.39 -0.20 -1.64
C LEU A 93 0.83 0.22 -3.01
N GLU A 94 1.06 -0.63 -4.01
CA GLU A 94 0.28 -0.66 -5.24
C GLU A 94 -1.23 -0.68 -4.91
N TYR A 95 -2.02 0.17 -5.58
CA TYR A 95 -3.47 0.08 -5.50
C TYR A 95 -3.99 -1.02 -6.43
N ILE A 96 -4.71 -2.00 -5.88
CA ILE A 96 -5.42 -3.01 -6.65
C ILE A 96 -6.91 -2.64 -6.64
N ALA A 97 -7.44 -2.31 -7.82
CA ALA A 97 -8.88 -2.14 -7.99
C ALA A 97 -9.57 -3.50 -7.89
N LEU A 98 -10.18 -3.78 -6.74
CA LEU A 98 -11.00 -4.98 -6.55
C LEU A 98 -12.30 -4.80 -7.34
N ALA A 99 -12.32 -5.35 -8.55
CA ALA A 99 -13.47 -5.35 -9.44
C ALA A 99 -13.69 -6.75 -10.04
N GLY A 100 -14.93 -7.06 -10.41
CA GLY A 100 -15.30 -8.33 -11.02
C GLY A 100 -15.78 -9.40 -10.05
N ALA A 101 -16.12 -10.58 -10.60
CA ALA A 101 -16.56 -11.73 -9.82
C ALA A 101 -15.36 -12.46 -9.19
N SER A 102 -15.51 -12.93 -7.95
CA SER A 102 -14.49 -13.75 -7.29
C SER A 102 -14.42 -15.15 -7.91
N ASN A 103 -13.20 -15.68 -8.06
CA ASN A 103 -12.98 -17.08 -8.44
C ASN A 103 -12.23 -17.80 -7.32
N SER A 104 -12.98 -18.33 -6.36
CA SER A 104 -12.43 -18.96 -5.16
C SER A 104 -11.60 -20.21 -5.47
N THR A 105 -11.93 -20.96 -6.53
CA THR A 105 -11.16 -22.13 -6.95
C THR A 105 -9.78 -21.74 -7.42
N LEU A 106 -9.69 -20.72 -8.30
CA LEU A 106 -8.40 -20.21 -8.75
C LEU A 106 -7.59 -19.62 -7.59
N ALA A 107 -8.23 -18.87 -6.71
CA ALA A 107 -7.57 -18.33 -5.52
C ALA A 107 -6.99 -19.45 -4.63
N GLY A 108 -7.74 -20.54 -4.43
CA GLY A 108 -7.25 -21.70 -3.68
C GLY A 108 -6.08 -22.42 -4.36
N GLN A 109 -6.11 -22.56 -5.68
CA GLN A 109 -5.00 -23.13 -6.46
C GLN A 109 -3.74 -22.28 -6.36
N GLN A 110 -3.87 -20.96 -6.51
CA GLN A 110 -2.76 -20.01 -6.42
C GLN A 110 -2.15 -19.94 -5.01
N LEU A 111 -2.99 -20.11 -3.98
CA LEU A 111 -2.53 -20.15 -2.59
C LEU A 111 -1.70 -21.40 -2.27
N ALA A 112 -1.98 -22.53 -2.93
CA ALA A 112 -1.31 -23.81 -2.69
C ALA A 112 -0.07 -24.07 -3.56
N ALA A 113 0.18 -23.19 -4.53
CA ALA A 113 1.24 -23.32 -5.54
C ALA A 113 2.65 -22.99 -5.02
#